data_AF-A0A7V0XWB6-F1
#
_entry.id   AF-A0A7V0XWB6-F1
#
_cell.length_a   1.000
_cell.length_b   1.000
_cell.length_c   1.000
_cell.angle_alpha   90.00
_cell.angle_beta   90.00
_cell.angle_gamma   90.00
#
_symmetry.space_group_name_H-M   'P 1'
#
loop_
_entity.id
_entity.type
_entity.pdbx_description
1 polymer ?
#
loop_
_entity_poly.entity_id
_entity_poly.type
_entity_poly.pdbx_seq_one_letter_code
_entity_poly.pdbx_strand_id
1 'polypeptide(L)' 'MAIEKDLLDRLLADYKKPDDLIGGSGLLKQLTKALLERALET' A
#
# COMPACT_ATOMS: atom_id res chain seq x y z
N MET A 1 1.04 -12.60 -12.14
CA MET A 1 1.78 -11.42 -11.65
C MET A 1 1.60 -11.40 -10.15
N ALA A 2 2.59 -11.86 -9.40
CA ALA A 2 2.53 -11.92 -7.95
C ALA A 2 3.32 -10.73 -7.39
N ILE A 3 2.76 -10.04 -6.42
CA ILE A 3 3.51 -9.05 -5.64
C ILE A 3 4.64 -9.81 -4.94
N GLU A 4 5.87 -9.32 -5.06
CA GLU A 4 7.01 -9.94 -4.38
C GLU A 4 6.79 -9.93 -2.87
N LYS A 5 7.05 -11.08 -2.22
CA LYS A 5 6.87 -11.21 -0.76
C LYS A 5 7.73 -10.21 0.00
N ASP A 6 8.96 -9.95 -0.46
CA ASP A 6 9.84 -8.95 0.15
C ASP A 6 9.24 -7.54 0.11
N LEU A 7 8.65 -7.16 -1.04
CA LEU A 7 7.93 -5.90 -1.16
C LEU A 7 6.73 -5.86 -0.22
N LEU A 8 5.99 -6.97 -0.10
CA LEU A 8 4.86 -7.07 0.83
C LEU A 8 5.31 -6.94 2.28
N ASP A 9 6.37 -7.64 2.70
CA ASP A 9 6.96 -7.54 4.04
C ASP A 9 7.43 -6.12 4.34
N ARG A 10 8.09 -5.44 3.39
CA ARG A 10 8.51 -4.04 3.55
C ARG A 10 7.33 -3.09 3.64
N LEU A 11 6.28 -3.32 2.85
CA LEU A 11 5.04 -2.58 2.93
C LEU A 11 4.24 -2.92 4.18
N LEU A 12 4.45 -4.05 4.84
CA LEU A 12 3.77 -4.43 6.09
C LEU A 12 4.63 -4.15 7.34
N ALA A 13 5.92 -3.82 7.18
CA ALA A 13 6.88 -3.69 8.28
C ALA A 13 6.50 -2.63 9.32
N ASP A 14 5.85 -1.54 8.90
CA ASP A 14 5.44 -0.45 9.78
C ASP A 14 4.01 -0.64 10.36
N TYR A 15 3.29 -1.68 9.92
CA TYR A 15 1.87 -1.87 10.21
C TYR A 15 1.65 -2.86 11.35
N LYS A 16 0.84 -2.47 12.34
CA LYS A 16 0.59 -3.27 13.54
C LYS A 16 -0.86 -3.71 13.70
N LYS A 17 -1.81 -3.01 13.07
CA LYS A 17 -3.24 -3.33 13.18
C LYS A 17 -3.88 -3.45 11.79
N PRO A 18 -4.95 -4.24 11.68
CA PRO A 18 -5.72 -4.32 10.43
C PRO A 18 -6.32 -2.96 10.02
N ASP A 19 -6.60 -2.07 10.97
CA ASP A 19 -7.05 -0.71 10.68
C ASP A 19 -5.97 0.15 9.99
N ASP A 20 -4.69 -0.08 10.27
CA ASP A 20 -3.60 0.63 9.58
C ASP A 20 -3.45 0.18 8.11
N LEU A 21 -3.99 -0.99 7.75
CA LEU A 21 -3.97 -1.50 6.38
C LEU A 21 -5.21 -1.09 5.58
N ILE A 22 -6.40 -1.21 6.19
CA ILE A 22 -7.69 -1.10 5.50
C ILE A 22 -8.56 0.05 6.03
N GLY A 23 -8.12 0.74 7.10
CA GLY A 23 -8.85 1.85 7.71
C GLY A 23 -8.81 3.14 6.90
N GLY A 24 -9.39 4.21 7.45
CA GLY A 24 -9.63 5.47 6.73
C GLY A 24 -8.38 6.14 6.16
N SER A 25 -7.22 5.88 6.75
CA SER A 25 -5.89 6.33 6.32
C SER A 25 -4.94 5.15 6.04
N GLY A 26 -5.50 3.97 5.79
CA GLY A 26 -4.72 2.74 5.69
C GLY A 26 -3.80 2.68 4.47
N LEU A 27 -2.79 1.81 4.55
CA LEU A 27 -1.79 1.56 3.51
C LEU A 27 -2.42 1.40 2.12
N LEU A 28 -3.47 0.59 2.01
CA LEU A 28 -4.06 0.28 0.71
C LEU A 28 -4.62 1.53 0.03
N LYS A 29 -5.17 2.46 0.82
CA LYS A 29 -5.72 3.71 0.32
C LYS A 29 -4.60 4.65 -0.15
N GLN A 30 -3.53 4.74 0.63
CA GLN A 30 -2.35 5.54 0.25
C GLN A 30 -1.66 4.96 -0.99
N LEU A 31 -1.48 3.64 -1.04
CA LEU A 31 -0.89 2.93 -2.17
C LEU A 31 -1.72 3.11 -3.44
N THR A 32 -3.05 2.95 -3.35
CA THR A 32 -3.95 3.16 -4.49
C THR A 32 -3.85 4.60 -5.01
N LYS A 33 -3.78 5.59 -4.11
CA LYS A 33 -3.62 6.99 -4.50
C LYS A 33 -2.27 7.24 -5.20
N ALA A 34 -1.17 6.77 -4.62
CA ALA A 34 0.16 6.92 -5.22
C ALA A 34 0.26 6.22 -6.58
N LEU A 35 -0.38 5.06 -6.75
CA LEU A 35 -0.46 4.36 -8.02
C LEU A 35 -1.26 5.16 -9.06
N LEU A 36 -2.39 5.75 -8.66
CA LEU A 36 -3.18 6.63 -9.53
C LEU A 36 -2.38 7.86 -9.94
N GLU A 37 -1.75 8.55 -8.98
CA GLU A 37 -0.92 9.73 -9.25
C GLU A 37 0.19 9.39 -10.25
N ARG A 38 0.90 8.27 -10.04
CA ARG A 38 1.96 7.82 -10.96
C ARG A 38 1.45 7.35 -12.32
N ALA A 39 0.25 6.79 -12.39
CA ALA A 39 -0.39 6.42 -13.65
C ALA A 39 -0.90 7.64 -14.44
N LEU A 40 -1.20 8.74 -13.74
CA LEU A 40 -1.65 10.00 -14.33
C LEU A 40 -0.48 10.93 -14.71
N GLU A 41 0.70 10.76 -14.11
CA GLU A 41 1.97 11.38 -14.57
C GLU A 41 2.50 10.77 -15.90
N THR A 42 1.59 10.39 -16.82
CA THR A 42 1.87 9.86 -18.16
C THR A 42 1.38 10.82 -19.24
#